data_AF-A0A1G3M6N5-F1
#
_entry.id   AF-A0A1G3M6N5-F1
#
_cell.length_a   1.000
_cell.length_b   1.000
_cell.length_c   1.000
_cell.angle_alpha   90.00
_cell.angle_beta   90.00
_cell.angle_gamma   90.00
#
_symmetry.space_group_name_H-M   'P 1'
#
loop_
_entity.id
_entity.type
_entity.pdbx_description
1 polymer ?
#
loop_
_entity_poly.entity_id
_entity_poly.type
_entity_poly.pdbx_seq_one_letter_code
_entity_poly.pdbx_strand_id
1 'polypeptide(L)'
;MEKGVLAKPIEIIAKDAAAIVVSNKDNQILSSILRVCPGFTMSDISEIMRRGRIDVYPDKTEVFHWDGQPLIKFWPMELNMENGKITATQPYRVLEGGNQ
;
A
#
# COMPACT_ATOMS: atom_id res chain seq x y z
N MET A 1 8.74 -15.72 16.44
CA MET A 1 9.25 -15.29 15.12
C MET A 1 8.06 -15.27 14.17
N GLU A 2 7.33 -14.16 14.13
CA GLU A 2 6.08 -14.06 13.36
C GLU A 2 6.35 -13.75 11.90
N LYS A 3 5.70 -14.54 11.03
CA LYS A 3 5.83 -14.51 9.59
C LYS A 3 5.10 -13.29 9.03
N GLY A 4 5.81 -12.17 8.88
CA GLY A 4 5.35 -11.08 8.02
C GLY A 4 5.25 -11.58 6.58
N VAL A 5 4.06 -11.53 5.99
CA VAL A 5 3.85 -11.89 4.58
C VAL A 5 4.53 -10.83 3.72
N LEU A 6 5.73 -11.15 3.21
CA LEU A 6 6.43 -10.34 2.21
C LEU A 6 5.71 -10.54 0.86
N ALA A 7 4.80 -9.65 0.50
CA ALA A 7 4.09 -9.72 -0.78
C ALA A 7 5.05 -9.47 -1.95
N LYS A 8 4.78 -10.11 -3.10
CA LYS A 8 5.68 -10.17 -4.27
C LYS A 8 5.95 -8.78 -4.90
N PRO A 9 7.16 -8.56 -5.47
CA PRO A 9 7.57 -7.29 -6.07
C PRO A 9 6.72 -6.94 -7.30
N ILE A 10 6.57 -5.63 -7.55
CA ILE A 10 5.86 -5.10 -8.70
C ILE A 10 6.88 -4.83 -9.82
N GLU A 11 6.75 -5.46 -10.97
CA GLU A 11 7.57 -5.17 -12.15
C GLU A 11 6.94 -4.03 -12.98
N ILE A 12 7.65 -2.92 -13.24
CA ILE A 12 7.09 -1.77 -13.97
C ILE A 12 8.07 -1.14 -14.97
N ILE A 13 7.67 -0.97 -16.23
CA ILE A 13 8.45 -0.36 -17.32
C ILE A 13 8.40 1.19 -17.24
N ALA A 14 9.54 1.84 -17.53
CA ALA A 14 9.99 3.14 -17.03
C ALA A 14 9.14 4.42 -17.23
N LYS A 15 8.14 4.48 -18.12
CA LYS A 15 7.46 5.77 -18.42
C LYS A 15 6.23 6.05 -17.56
N ASP A 16 5.54 5.00 -17.13
CA ASP A 16 4.31 5.07 -16.34
C ASP A 16 4.51 4.61 -14.88
N ALA A 17 5.77 4.51 -14.44
CA ALA A 17 6.12 3.97 -13.13
C ALA A 17 5.39 4.68 -11.97
N ALA A 18 5.30 6.01 -11.99
CA ALA A 18 4.58 6.76 -10.96
C ALA A 18 3.06 6.47 -10.95
N ALA A 19 2.41 6.47 -12.11
CA ALA A 19 0.96 6.21 -12.22
C ALA A 19 0.61 4.75 -11.85
N ILE A 20 1.45 3.80 -12.29
CA ILE A 20 1.29 2.38 -11.95
C ILE A 20 1.53 2.15 -10.46
N VAL A 21 2.55 2.79 -9.85
CA VAL A 21 2.79 2.73 -8.40
C VAL A 21 1.60 3.29 -7.61
N VAL A 22 1.04 4.44 -8.02
CA VAL A 22 -0.15 5.02 -7.38
C VAL A 22 -1.34 4.06 -7.47
N SER A 23 -1.64 3.50 -8.66
CA SER A 23 -2.73 2.54 -8.82
C SER A 23 -2.54 1.26 -7.98
N ASN A 24 -1.30 0.80 -7.81
CA ASN A 24 -0.99 -0.37 -7.00
C ASN A 24 -1.11 -0.10 -5.50
N LYS A 25 -0.72 1.11 -5.05
CA LYS A 25 -0.91 1.55 -3.67
C LYS A 25 -2.40 1.65 -3.32
N ASP A 26 -3.21 2.22 -4.20
CA ASP A 26 -4.67 2.30 -4.01
C ASP A 26 -5.30 0.90 -3.92
N ASN A 27 -4.86 -0.04 -4.77
CA ASN A 27 -5.31 -1.44 -4.69
C ASN A 27 -4.89 -2.13 -3.38
N GLN A 28 -3.69 -1.86 -2.87
CA GLN A 28 -3.21 -2.39 -1.59
C GLN A 28 -4.00 -1.81 -0.40
N ILE A 29 -4.30 -0.51 -0.44
CA ILE A 29 -5.16 0.17 0.55
C ILE A 29 -6.56 -0.45 0.53
N LEU A 30 -7.19 -0.52 -0.66
CA LEU A 30 -8.54 -1.03 -0.81
C LEU A 30 -8.66 -2.49 -0.34
N SER A 31 -7.71 -3.34 -0.76
CA SER A 31 -7.71 -4.74 -0.31
C SER A 31 -7.46 -4.89 1.19
N SER A 32 -6.69 -3.98 1.81
CA SER A 32 -6.50 -3.96 3.27
C SER A 32 -7.78 -3.55 4.00
N ILE A 33 -8.51 -2.56 3.47
CA ILE A 33 -9.79 -2.11 4.04
C ILE A 33 -10.85 -3.20 3.93
N LEU A 34 -10.97 -3.85 2.77
CA LEU A 34 -11.93 -4.94 2.56
C LEU A 34 -11.67 -6.15 3.48
N ARG A 35 -10.42 -6.35 3.93
CA ARG A 35 -10.09 -7.38 4.92
C ARG A 35 -10.58 -7.04 6.32
N VAL A 36 -10.48 -5.78 6.74
CA VAL A 36 -10.93 -5.34 8.08
C VAL A 36 -12.42 -5.03 8.11
N CYS A 37 -13.03 -4.71 6.97
CA CYS A 37 -14.44 -4.36 6.83
C CYS A 37 -15.05 -5.07 5.61
N PRO A 38 -15.41 -6.36 5.74
CA PRO A 38 -15.92 -7.17 4.63
C PRO A 38 -17.29 -6.72 4.09
N GLY A 39 -17.97 -5.79 4.78
CA GLY A 39 -19.25 -5.22 4.36
C GLY A 39 -19.13 -4.00 3.44
N PHE A 40 -17.92 -3.47 3.21
CA PHE A 40 -17.71 -2.37 2.27
C PHE A 40 -17.76 -2.88 0.82
N THR A 41 -18.48 -2.15 -0.04
CA THR A 41 -18.60 -2.49 -1.46
C THR A 41 -17.71 -1.58 -2.31
N MET A 42 -17.39 -1.97 -3.56
CA MET A 42 -16.60 -1.10 -4.45
C MET A 42 -17.27 0.25 -4.74
N SER A 43 -18.57 0.39 -4.51
CA SER A 43 -19.30 1.67 -4.57
C SER A 43 -18.79 2.71 -3.57
N ASP A 44 -18.15 2.25 -2.49
CA ASP A 44 -17.75 3.08 -1.36
C ASP A 44 -16.29 3.53 -1.43
N ILE A 45 -15.60 3.28 -2.55
CA ILE A 45 -14.17 3.60 -2.74
C ILE A 45 -13.89 5.10 -2.51
N SER A 46 -14.79 5.97 -2.98
CA SER A 46 -14.65 7.42 -2.77
C SER A 46 -14.75 7.80 -1.29
N GLU A 47 -15.60 7.12 -0.53
CA GLU A 47 -15.71 7.31 0.92
C GLU A 47 -14.52 6.73 1.67
N ILE A 48 -14.04 5.56 1.25
CA ILE A 48 -12.81 4.94 1.73
C ILE A 48 -11.63 5.91 1.62
N MET A 49 -11.43 6.50 0.43
CA MET A 49 -10.33 7.42 0.18
C MET A 49 -10.54 8.75 0.91
N ARG A 50 -11.79 9.21 1.07
CA ARG A 50 -12.12 10.43 1.81
C ARG A 50 -11.78 10.35 3.31
N ARG A 51 -11.95 9.16 3.92
CA ARG A 51 -11.60 8.90 5.32
C ARG A 51 -10.14 8.53 5.51
N GLY A 52 -9.43 8.26 4.42
CA GLY A 52 -8.03 7.92 4.39
C GLY A 52 -7.12 9.13 4.61
N ARG A 53 -6.02 8.93 5.32
CA ARG A 53 -4.93 9.90 5.41
C ARG A 53 -3.60 9.16 5.30
N ILE A 54 -2.66 9.72 4.55
CA ILE A 54 -1.28 9.21 4.49
C ILE A 54 -0.39 10.13 5.32
N ASP A 55 0.33 9.54 6.26
CA ASP A 55 1.42 10.18 6.98
C ASP A 55 2.75 9.73 6.40
N VAL A 56 3.61 10.69 6.06
CA VAL A 56 4.95 10.46 5.52
C VAL A 56 5.97 10.80 6.60
N TYR A 57 6.81 9.82 6.92
CA TYR A 57 7.85 9.94 7.95
C TYR A 57 9.19 10.36 7.34
N PRO A 58 10.14 10.89 8.14
CA PRO A 58 11.43 11.35 7.64
C PRO A 58 12.27 10.28 6.91
N ASP A 59 12.10 9.01 7.27
CA ASP A 59 12.74 7.87 6.62
C ASP A 59 12.07 7.48 5.29
N LYS A 60 11.08 8.26 4.83
CA LYS A 60 10.21 8.00 3.67
C LYS A 60 9.30 6.78 3.84
N THR A 61 9.13 6.28 5.06
CA THR A 61 8.02 5.39 5.38
C THR A 61 6.71 6.16 5.20
N GLU A 62 5.70 5.51 4.66
CA GLU A 62 4.35 6.02 4.61
C GLU A 62 3.43 5.14 5.44
N VAL A 63 2.53 5.73 6.22
CA VAL A 63 1.46 4.99 6.92
C VAL A 63 0.13 5.54 6.47
N PHE A 64 -0.70 4.66 5.89
CA PHE A 64 -2.08 4.98 5.59
C PHE A 64 -2.93 4.68 6.82
N HIS A 65 -3.63 5.71 7.27
CA HIS A 65 -4.64 5.67 8.30
C HIS A 65 -6.02 5.62 7.67
N TRP A 66 -6.88 4.77 8.21
CA TRP A 66 -8.28 4.70 7.84
C TRP A 66 -9.13 4.85 9.09
N ASP A 67 -10.07 5.80 9.08
CA ASP A 67 -10.92 6.13 10.23
C ASP A 67 -10.10 6.45 11.50
N GLY A 68 -8.95 7.12 11.31
CA GLY A 68 -8.02 7.49 12.38
C GLY A 68 -7.07 6.38 12.84
N GLN A 69 -7.27 5.13 12.42
CA GLN A 69 -6.43 3.99 12.80
C GLN A 69 -5.37 3.67 11.73
N PRO A 70 -4.12 3.37 12.12
CA PRO A 70 -3.09 2.97 11.16
C PRO A 70 -3.43 1.60 10.58
N LEU A 71 -3.55 1.49 9.25
CA LEU A 71 -4.01 0.28 8.57
C LEU A 71 -2.92 -0.40 7.76
N ILE A 72 -2.08 0.36 7.06
CA ILE A 72 -1.02 -0.20 6.22
C ILE A 72 0.20 0.71 6.24
N LYS A 73 1.36 0.09 6.41
CA LYS A 73 2.67 0.74 6.35
C LYS A 73 3.35 0.38 5.03
N PHE A 74 3.84 1.38 4.31
CA PHE A 74 4.69 1.25 3.14
C PHE A 74 6.11 1.67 3.48
N TRP A 75 7.08 0.85 3.13
CA TRP A 75 8.49 1.23 3.21
C TRP A 75 8.89 2.11 2.02
N PRO A 76 10.07 2.76 2.07
CA PRO A 76 10.60 3.50 0.94
C PRO A 76 10.62 2.63 -0.32
N MET A 77 10.31 3.26 -1.45
CA MET A 77 10.38 2.60 -2.74
C MET A 77 11.84 2.28 -3.11
N GLU A 78 12.05 1.06 -3.57
CA GLU A 78 13.31 0.55 -4.09
C GLU A 78 13.24 0.49 -5.61
N LEU A 79 14.24 1.07 -6.28
CA LEU A 79 14.38 1.02 -7.73
C LEU A 79 15.56 0.11 -8.08
N ASN A 80 15.28 -0.95 -8.83
CA ASN A 80 16.29 -1.87 -9.34
C ASN A 80 16.34 -1.75 -10.86
N MET A 81 17.54 -1.77 -11.44
CA MET A 81 17.74 -1.75 -12.88
C MET A 81 18.53 -2.99 -13.28
N GLU A 82 17.89 -3.89 -14.03
CA GLU A 82 18.51 -5.11 -14.54
C GLU A 82 18.18 -5.26 -16.03
N ASN A 83 19.18 -5.54 -16.87
CA ASN A 83 19.03 -5.76 -18.31
C ASN A 83 18.24 -4.66 -19.05
N GLY A 84 18.42 -3.39 -18.65
CA GLY A 84 17.70 -2.25 -19.24
C GLY A 84 16.23 -2.12 -18.83
N LYS A 85 15.75 -3.00 -17.95
CA LYS A 85 14.43 -2.90 -17.30
C LYS A 85 14.60 -2.25 -15.94
N ILE A 86 13.83 -1.20 -15.70
CA ILE A 86 13.66 -0.63 -14.36
C ILE A 86 12.54 -1.41 -13.68
N THR A 87 12.69 -1.71 -12.40
CA THR A 87 11.69 -2.35 -11.55
C THR A 87 11.56 -1.52 -10.28
N ALA A 88 10.34 -1.09 -9.97
CA ALA A 88 10.05 -0.32 -8.76
C ALA A 88 9.29 -1.18 -7.77
N THR A 89 9.89 -1.49 -6.64
CA THR A 89 9.28 -2.29 -5.57
C THR A 89 9.02 -1.40 -4.36
N GLN A 90 7.81 -1.45 -3.82
CA GLN A 90 7.49 -0.82 -2.55
C GLN A 90 6.99 -1.87 -1.56
N PRO A 91 7.83 -2.31 -0.61
CA PRO A 91 7.39 -3.25 0.41
C PRO A 91 6.29 -2.63 1.27
N TYR A 92 5.34 -3.44 1.72
CA TYR A 92 4.26 -3.00 2.60
C TYR A 92 3.89 -4.06 3.62
N ARG A 93 3.24 -3.61 4.70
CA ARG A 93 2.67 -4.48 5.74
C ARG A 93 1.32 -3.94 6.18
N VAL A 94 0.30 -4.79 6.15
CA VAL A 94 -0.97 -4.53 6.81
C VAL A 94 -0.73 -4.53 8.31
N LEU A 95 -1.08 -3.42 8.96
CA LEU A 95 -1.07 -3.26 10.39
C LEU A 95 -2.43 -3.78 10.85
N GLU A 96 -2.48 -5.01 11.33
CA GLU A 96 -3.72 -5.55 11.86
C GLU A 96 -4.16 -4.63 13.01
N GLY A 97 -5.31 -3.96 12.83
CA GLY A 97 -6.06 -3.42 13.95
C GLY A 97 -6.50 -4.62 14.76
N GLY A 98 -5.70 -4.97 15.76
CA GLY A 98 -5.94 -6.16 16.58
C GLY A 98 -7.31 -6.09 17.21
N ASN A 99 -8.26 -6.84 16.67
CA ASN A 99 -9.29 -7.45 17.47
C ASN A 99 -8.78 -8.84 17.85
N GLN A 100 -8.37 -8.95 19.12
CA GLN A 100 -8.41 -10.21 19.85
C GLN A 100 -9.84 -10.72 19.95
#